data_AF-A0A928X2S4-F1
#
_entry.id   AF-A0A928X2S4-F1
#
_cell.length_a   1.000
_cell.length_b   1.000
_cell.length_c   1.000
_cell.angle_alpha   90.00
_cell.angle_beta   90.00
_cell.angle_gamma   90.00
#
_symmetry.space_group_name_H-M   'P 1'
#
loop_
_entity.id
_entity.type
_entity.pdbx_description
1 polymer ?
#
loop_
_entity_poly.entity_id
_entity_poly.type
_entity_poly.pdbx_seq_one_letter_code
_entity_poly.pdbx_strand_id
1 'polypeptide(L)'
;MWELSISVNSKNMHIAKFIYQSLKAQTEDLGAVVTCYEQYDNVNIVFGCPIIEKSRANVVLERLIIKVITNFYKEEFLCDNLHLPIYENMSLTAFKKALINFDKETDFYLISKNLDLEKNLHLDSFYAFRLKALREKWFELVSLANENSEYLVSNDSFFDLLKFLIDNLEICEEEIDVFQDENGYFFNPQSSDVENSGLSKEALVSSLIDLCPKKINLFCKSDDNTAGFLSKIFEERINVCYNKNMEKIDNFSVLK
;
A
#
# COMPACT_ATOMS: atom_id res chain seq x y z
N MET A 1 11.66 -30.86 9.47
CA MET A 1 10.68 -29.85 9.01
C MET A 1 10.84 -28.65 9.92
N TRP A 2 10.84 -27.44 9.37
CA TRP A 2 10.79 -26.21 10.16
C TRP A 2 9.37 -25.66 10.07
N GLU A 3 8.86 -25.11 11.17
CA GLU A 3 7.50 -24.63 11.29
C GLU A 3 7.44 -23.30 12.04
N LEU A 4 6.47 -22.47 11.67
CA LEU A 4 6.17 -21.19 12.29
C LEU A 4 4.65 -21.03 12.36
N SER A 5 4.14 -20.50 13.47
CA SER A 5 2.77 -20.03 13.59
C SER A 5 2.73 -18.51 13.70
N ILE A 6 1.95 -17.87 12.85
CA ILE A 6 1.64 -16.44 12.92
C ILE A 6 0.20 -16.32 13.39
N SER A 7 -0.03 -15.61 14.49
CA SER A 7 -1.37 -15.38 15.01
C SER A 7 -1.73 -13.91 14.97
N VAL A 8 -2.99 -13.65 14.62
CA VAL A 8 -3.60 -12.33 14.52
C VAL A 8 -4.95 -12.38 15.20
N ASN A 9 -5.34 -11.32 15.89
CA ASN A 9 -6.68 -11.19 16.46
C ASN A 9 -7.76 -11.35 15.37
N SER A 10 -8.84 -12.06 15.71
CA SER A 10 -9.97 -12.33 14.82
C SER A 10 -10.67 -11.06 14.30
N LYS A 11 -10.57 -9.94 15.03
CA LYS A 11 -11.02 -8.61 14.54
C LYS A 11 -10.28 -8.18 13.28
N ASN A 12 -9.04 -8.63 13.11
CA ASN A 12 -8.16 -8.31 11.99
C ASN A 12 -8.16 -9.43 10.94
N MET A 13 -9.33 -10.00 10.66
CA MET A 13 -9.53 -11.09 9.69
C MET A 13 -8.97 -10.78 8.30
N HIS A 14 -9.06 -9.53 7.86
CA HIS A 14 -8.52 -9.11 6.55
C HIS A 14 -6.99 -9.24 6.50
N ILE A 15 -6.28 -8.90 7.59
CA ILE A 15 -4.83 -9.10 7.72
C ILE A 15 -4.49 -10.58 7.68
N ALA A 16 -5.22 -11.41 8.42
CA ALA A 16 -4.99 -12.86 8.45
C ALA A 16 -5.17 -13.50 7.07
N LYS A 17 -6.22 -13.10 6.33
CA LYS A 17 -6.45 -13.53 4.95
C LYS A 17 -5.32 -13.10 4.02
N PHE A 18 -4.87 -11.86 4.13
CA PHE A 18 -3.77 -11.33 3.34
C PHE A 18 -2.47 -12.12 3.58
N ILE A 19 -2.13 -12.41 4.85
CA ILE A 19 -0.95 -13.22 5.20
C ILE A 19 -1.06 -14.62 4.60
N TYR A 20 -2.19 -15.30 4.82
CA TYR A 20 -2.42 -16.64 4.32
C TYR A 20 -2.25 -16.73 2.79
N GLN A 21 -2.90 -15.84 2.05
CA GLN A 21 -2.84 -15.82 0.60
C GLN A 21 -1.43 -15.48 0.09
N SER A 22 -0.78 -14.49 0.72
CA SER A 22 0.57 -14.07 0.35
C SER A 22 1.60 -15.18 0.58
N LEU A 23 1.54 -15.87 1.73
CA LEU A 23 2.44 -17.00 2.00
C LEU A 23 2.20 -18.13 1.02
N LYS A 24 0.94 -18.49 0.78
CA LYS A 24 0.61 -19.57 -0.15
C LYS A 24 1.16 -19.30 -1.56
N ALA A 25 1.04 -18.07 -2.05
CA ALA A 25 1.55 -17.69 -3.38
C ALA A 25 3.08 -17.58 -3.44
N GLN A 26 3.73 -17.04 -2.40
CA GLN A 26 5.17 -16.76 -2.41
C GLN A 26 6.06 -17.93 -2.00
N THR A 27 5.48 -19.04 -1.53
CA THR A 27 6.24 -20.18 -0.99
C THR A 27 5.90 -21.52 -1.62
N GLU A 28 5.09 -21.52 -2.69
CA GLU A 28 4.72 -22.72 -3.44
C GLU A 28 5.96 -23.45 -3.99
N ASP A 29 6.95 -22.71 -4.50
CA ASP A 29 8.22 -23.24 -5.02
C ASP A 29 9.16 -23.78 -3.92
N LEU A 30 8.90 -23.45 -2.65
CA LEU A 30 9.70 -23.89 -1.50
C LEU A 30 9.22 -25.24 -0.94
N GLY A 31 8.20 -25.85 -1.53
CA GLY A 31 7.54 -27.04 -0.98
C GLY A 31 6.92 -26.77 0.40
N ALA A 32 6.52 -25.52 0.65
CA ALA A 32 5.91 -25.13 1.91
C ALA A 32 4.43 -25.55 1.98
N VAL A 33 3.97 -25.82 3.19
CA VAL A 33 2.57 -26.06 3.49
C VAL A 33 2.07 -24.91 4.36
N VAL A 34 0.99 -24.28 3.90
CA VAL A 34 0.33 -23.18 4.61
C VAL A 34 -1.09 -23.58 4.93
N THR A 35 -1.45 -23.51 6.21
CA THR A 35 -2.82 -23.76 6.70
C THR A 35 -3.23 -22.66 7.67
N CYS A 36 -4.53 -22.57 7.96
CA CYS A 36 -5.02 -21.66 8.98
C CYS A 36 -6.16 -22.30 9.80
N TYR A 37 -6.31 -21.84 11.04
CA TYR A 37 -7.41 -22.21 11.91
C TYR A 37 -7.71 -21.07 12.89
N GLU A 38 -8.92 -21.07 13.45
CA GLU A 38 -9.33 -20.12 14.48
C GLU A 38 -9.25 -20.77 15.85
N GLN A 39 -8.70 -20.04 16.83
CA GLN A 39 -8.63 -20.49 18.22
C GLN A 39 -8.55 -19.29 19.17
N TYR A 40 -9.38 -19.27 20.22
CA TYR A 40 -9.38 -18.25 21.28
C TYR A 40 -9.30 -16.81 20.75
N ASP A 41 -10.25 -16.42 19.90
CA ASP A 41 -10.32 -15.10 19.25
C ASP A 41 -9.12 -14.73 18.38
N ASN A 42 -8.29 -15.69 17.99
CA ASN A 42 -7.17 -15.49 17.07
C ASN A 42 -7.32 -16.38 15.83
N VAL A 43 -6.92 -15.84 14.68
CA VAL A 43 -6.65 -16.62 13.48
C VAL A 43 -5.17 -16.97 13.48
N ASN A 44 -4.86 -18.26 13.48
CA ASN A 44 -3.51 -18.80 13.43
C ASN A 44 -3.23 -19.26 12.01
N ILE A 45 -2.24 -18.66 11.35
CA ILE A 45 -1.66 -19.12 10.09
C ILE A 45 -0.42 -19.96 10.44
N VAL A 46 -0.44 -21.24 10.09
CA VAL A 46 0.67 -22.14 10.30
C VAL A 46 1.37 -22.40 8.98
N PHE A 47 2.68 -22.18 9.00
CA PHE A 47 3.59 -22.37 7.89
C PHE A 47 4.59 -23.48 8.25
N GLY A 48 4.84 -24.39 7.32
CA GLY A 48 5.89 -25.39 7.46
C GLY A 48 6.63 -25.65 6.16
N CYS A 49 7.96 -25.77 6.22
CA CYS A 49 8.80 -26.05 5.05
C CYS A 49 9.95 -27.03 5.36
N PRO A 50 10.61 -27.60 4.34
CA PRO A 50 11.86 -28.31 4.51
C PRO A 50 12.91 -27.44 5.21
N ILE A 51 13.74 -28.04 6.06
CA ILE A 51 14.70 -27.27 6.88
C ILE A 51 15.78 -26.58 6.03
N ILE A 52 16.06 -27.14 4.85
CA ILE A 52 16.98 -26.57 3.87
C ILE A 52 16.47 -25.26 3.27
N GLU A 53 15.15 -25.08 3.20
CA GLU A 53 14.50 -23.87 2.70
C GLU A 53 14.28 -22.82 3.79
N LYS A 54 14.60 -23.13 5.07
CA LYS A 54 14.34 -22.22 6.21
C LYS A 54 14.86 -20.80 5.97
N SER A 55 16.08 -20.66 5.45
CA SER A 55 16.67 -19.34 5.21
C SER A 55 15.92 -18.53 4.15
N ARG A 56 15.48 -19.18 3.07
CA ARG A 56 14.66 -18.54 2.01
C ARG A 56 13.26 -18.20 2.53
N ALA A 57 12.65 -19.13 3.27
CA ALA A 57 11.35 -18.92 3.91
C ALA A 57 11.39 -17.74 4.90
N ASN A 58 12.46 -17.62 5.70
CA ASN A 58 12.63 -16.49 6.62
C ASN A 58 12.65 -15.14 5.91
N VAL A 59 13.32 -15.03 4.76
CA VAL A 59 13.34 -13.78 3.97
C VAL A 59 11.94 -13.42 3.47
N VAL A 60 11.18 -14.41 3.00
CA VAL A 60 9.78 -14.21 2.55
C VAL A 60 8.89 -13.78 3.72
N LEU A 61 9.00 -14.47 4.85
CA LEU A 61 8.24 -14.18 6.06
C LEU A 61 8.56 -12.79 6.61
N GLU A 62 9.84 -12.44 6.75
CA GLU A 62 10.26 -11.12 7.20
C GLU A 62 9.67 -10.01 6.34
N ARG A 63 9.82 -10.11 5.01
CA ARG A 63 9.24 -9.13 4.08
C ARG A 63 7.73 -9.03 4.20
N LEU A 64 7.05 -10.17 4.34
CA LEU A 64 5.60 -10.19 4.51
C LEU A 64 5.15 -9.54 5.80
N ILE A 65 5.79 -9.86 6.93
CA ILE A 65 5.46 -9.30 8.24
C ILE A 65 5.70 -7.79 8.25
N ILE A 66 6.84 -7.34 7.68
CA ILE A 66 7.12 -5.91 7.53
C ILE A 66 6.01 -5.25 6.72
N LYS A 67 5.66 -5.80 5.54
CA LYS A 67 4.59 -5.27 4.69
C LYS A 67 3.24 -5.20 5.43
N VAL A 68 2.91 -6.20 6.24
CA VAL A 68 1.68 -6.20 7.02
C VAL A 68 1.66 -5.05 8.02
N ILE A 69 2.76 -4.85 8.75
CA ILE A 69 2.85 -3.80 9.77
C ILE A 69 2.84 -2.42 9.12
N THR A 70 3.61 -2.21 8.05
CA THR A 70 3.71 -0.91 7.38
C THR A 70 2.45 -0.53 6.63
N ASN A 71 1.64 -1.50 6.19
CA ASN A 71 0.45 -1.21 5.40
C ASN A 71 -0.83 -1.22 6.23
N PHE A 72 -1.06 -2.24 7.06
CA PHE A 72 -2.32 -2.36 7.81
C PHE A 72 -2.24 -1.69 9.18
N TYR A 73 -1.22 -2.01 9.97
CA TYR A 73 -1.10 -1.44 11.33
C TYR A 73 -0.78 0.06 11.30
N LYS A 74 0.04 0.51 10.34
CA LYS A 74 0.31 1.94 10.14
C LYS A 74 -0.94 2.68 9.66
N GLU A 75 -1.70 2.11 8.74
CA GLU A 75 -2.95 2.72 8.26
C GLU A 75 -3.98 2.86 9.38
N GLU A 76 -4.20 1.81 10.18
CA GLU A 76 -5.07 1.85 11.36
C GLU A 76 -4.57 2.91 12.36
N PHE A 77 -3.28 2.90 12.68
CA PHE A 77 -2.68 3.90 13.56
C PHE A 77 -2.89 5.34 13.07
N LEU A 78 -2.67 5.59 11.77
CA LEU A 78 -2.89 6.92 11.19
C LEU A 78 -4.38 7.29 11.21
N CYS A 79 -5.29 6.35 10.93
CA CYS A 79 -6.72 6.62 10.97
C CYS A 79 -7.23 6.97 12.36
N ASP A 80 -6.67 6.35 13.40
CA ASP A 80 -7.09 6.57 14.79
C ASP A 80 -6.51 7.86 15.40
N ASN A 81 -5.36 8.33 14.90
CA ASN A 81 -4.62 9.42 15.54
C ASN A 81 -4.56 10.72 14.72
N LEU A 82 -4.83 10.67 13.41
CA LEU A 82 -4.71 11.82 12.52
C LEU A 82 -6.01 12.64 12.51
N HIS A 83 -5.90 13.91 12.94
CA HIS A 83 -7.00 14.86 13.08
C HIS A 83 -6.79 16.03 12.12
N LEU A 84 -7.16 15.85 10.86
CA LEU A 84 -7.03 16.88 9.85
C LEU A 84 -8.32 17.70 9.69
N PRO A 85 -8.22 18.94 9.20
CA PRO A 85 -9.38 19.71 8.75
C PRO A 85 -10.18 18.93 7.71
N ILE A 86 -11.46 19.25 7.59
CA ILE A 86 -12.37 18.59 6.64
C ILE A 86 -11.97 18.97 5.22
N TYR A 87 -11.25 18.09 4.51
CA TYR A 87 -10.98 18.19 3.08
C TYR A 87 -11.89 17.25 2.28
N GLU A 88 -11.91 17.47 0.96
CA GLU A 88 -12.44 16.49 0.02
C GLU A 88 -11.76 15.12 0.21
N ASN A 89 -12.54 14.04 0.04
CA ASN A 89 -12.09 12.67 0.29
C ASN A 89 -10.79 12.33 -0.47
N MET A 90 -10.63 12.79 -1.70
CA MET A 90 -9.45 12.53 -2.53
C MET A 90 -8.16 13.09 -1.91
N SER A 91 -8.21 14.34 -1.42
CA SER A 91 -7.08 15.00 -0.75
C SER A 91 -6.69 14.24 0.53
N LEU A 92 -7.68 13.87 1.34
CA LEU A 92 -7.44 13.13 2.57
C LEU A 92 -6.86 11.73 2.30
N THR A 93 -7.39 11.02 1.30
CA THR A 93 -6.88 9.73 0.87
C THR A 93 -5.44 9.86 0.39
N ALA A 94 -5.13 10.85 -0.45
CA ALA A 94 -3.78 11.09 -0.94
C ALA A 94 -2.79 11.33 0.21
N PHE A 95 -3.16 12.19 1.14
CA PHE A 95 -2.32 12.54 2.28
C PHE A 95 -2.07 11.37 3.22
N LYS A 96 -3.13 10.65 3.60
CA LYS A 96 -2.98 9.41 4.40
C LYS A 96 -2.07 8.41 3.70
N LYS A 97 -2.24 8.24 2.38
CA LYS A 97 -1.44 7.29 1.62
C LYS A 97 0.02 7.72 1.49
N ALA A 98 0.28 9.01 1.34
CA ALA A 98 1.63 9.55 1.34
C ALA A 98 2.31 9.29 2.70
N LEU A 99 1.61 9.54 3.82
CA LEU A 99 2.13 9.26 5.17
C LEU A 99 2.37 7.77 5.44
N ILE A 100 1.51 6.87 4.94
CA ILE A 100 1.72 5.41 5.02
C ILE A 100 3.05 5.06 4.35
N ASN A 101 3.31 5.62 3.17
CA ASN A 101 4.50 5.32 2.37
C ASN A 101 5.75 6.11 2.77
N PHE A 102 5.61 7.13 3.62
CA PHE A 102 6.72 7.96 4.09
C PHE A 102 7.62 7.20 5.09
N ASP A 103 8.94 7.40 4.96
CA ASP A 103 9.99 6.82 5.83
C ASP A 103 9.97 5.28 5.92
N LYS A 104 9.63 4.60 4.82
CA LYS A 104 9.58 3.12 4.72
C LYS A 104 10.89 2.44 5.10
N GLU A 105 12.04 3.04 4.78
CA GLU A 105 13.36 2.46 5.11
C GLU A 105 13.57 2.37 6.62
N THR A 106 13.23 3.42 7.36
CA THR A 106 13.26 3.41 8.82
C THR A 106 12.27 2.39 9.37
N ASP A 107 11.04 2.37 8.87
CA ASP A 107 10.01 1.44 9.32
C ASP A 107 10.51 -0.01 9.15
N PHE A 108 11.04 -0.32 7.97
CA PHE A 108 11.67 -1.60 7.65
C PHE A 108 12.75 -1.95 8.68
N TYR A 109 13.70 -1.04 8.91
CA TYR A 109 14.81 -1.26 9.83
C TYR A 109 14.33 -1.55 11.26
N LEU A 110 13.38 -0.76 11.78
CA LEU A 110 12.86 -0.91 13.13
C LEU A 110 12.10 -2.23 13.31
N ILE A 111 11.34 -2.65 12.31
CA ILE A 111 10.61 -3.93 12.35
C ILE A 111 11.59 -5.10 12.24
N SER A 112 12.43 -5.11 11.21
CA SER A 112 13.42 -6.17 10.95
C SER A 112 14.33 -6.41 12.15
N LYS A 113 14.87 -5.35 12.76
CA LYS A 113 15.75 -5.45 13.94
C LYS A 113 15.10 -6.12 15.15
N ASN A 114 13.78 -6.02 15.30
CA ASN A 114 13.05 -6.58 16.44
C ASN A 114 12.35 -7.90 16.11
N LEU A 115 12.27 -8.27 14.83
CA LEU A 115 11.56 -9.45 14.39
C LEU A 115 12.39 -10.71 14.67
N ASP A 116 11.74 -11.69 15.28
CA ASP A 116 12.30 -13.00 15.55
C ASP A 116 11.34 -14.09 15.03
N LEU A 117 11.86 -14.97 14.19
CA LEU A 117 11.13 -16.01 13.47
C LEU A 117 11.52 -17.41 13.98
N GLU A 118 11.53 -17.63 15.29
CA GLU A 118 11.89 -18.92 15.85
C GLU A 118 10.75 -19.95 15.84
N LYS A 119 9.53 -19.59 16.30
CA LYS A 119 8.36 -20.50 16.35
C LYS A 119 7.00 -19.82 16.27
N ASN A 120 6.67 -18.97 17.24
CA ASN A 120 5.34 -18.36 17.34
C ASN A 120 5.47 -16.85 17.28
N LEU A 121 4.81 -16.24 16.29
CA LEU A 121 4.69 -14.80 16.16
C LEU A 121 3.25 -14.40 16.45
N HIS A 122 3.05 -13.69 17.56
CA HIS A 122 1.77 -13.03 17.87
C HIS A 122 1.84 -11.60 17.34
N LEU A 123 1.24 -11.32 16.19
CA LEU A 123 1.46 -10.06 15.47
C LEU A 123 0.99 -8.84 16.26
N ASP A 124 -0.18 -8.89 16.87
CA ASP A 124 -0.70 -7.77 17.66
C ASP A 124 0.18 -7.49 18.89
N SER A 125 0.62 -8.54 19.57
CA SER A 125 1.55 -8.44 20.70
C SER A 125 2.94 -7.95 20.27
N PHE A 126 3.44 -8.42 19.13
CA PHE A 126 4.68 -7.96 18.55
C PHE A 126 4.63 -6.46 18.26
N TYR A 127 3.57 -6.04 17.56
CA TYR A 127 3.29 -4.63 17.30
C TYR A 127 3.20 -3.83 18.59
N ALA A 128 2.39 -4.25 19.57
CA ALA A 128 2.14 -3.51 20.81
C ALA A 128 3.34 -3.43 21.76
N PHE A 129 4.16 -4.49 21.86
CA PHE A 129 5.21 -4.57 22.88
C PHE A 129 6.62 -4.43 22.33
N ARG A 130 6.93 -5.00 21.17
CA ARG A 130 8.30 -4.97 20.61
C ARG A 130 8.54 -3.76 19.71
N LEU A 131 7.51 -3.21 19.09
CA LEU A 131 7.62 -2.09 18.16
C LEU A 131 7.33 -0.72 18.81
N LYS A 132 7.74 -0.53 20.06
CA LYS A 132 7.51 0.73 20.78
C LYS A 132 8.14 1.94 20.07
N ALA A 133 9.41 1.82 19.69
CA ALA A 133 10.13 2.90 18.99
C ALA A 133 9.52 3.26 17.62
N LEU A 134 8.98 2.26 16.91
CA LEU A 134 8.26 2.48 15.65
C LEU A 134 7.00 3.31 15.89
N ARG A 135 6.20 2.94 16.90
CA ARG A 135 4.98 3.68 17.24
C ARG A 135 5.26 5.09 17.77
N GLU A 136 6.36 5.29 18.51
CA GLU A 136 6.81 6.62 18.93
C GLU A 136 7.11 7.49 17.71
N LYS A 137 7.83 6.97 16.71
CA LYS A 137 8.05 7.68 15.44
C LYS A 137 6.76 8.00 14.69
N TRP A 138 5.84 7.04 14.58
CA TRP A 138 4.55 7.30 13.92
C TRP A 138 3.73 8.33 14.70
N PHE A 139 3.81 8.31 16.03
CA PHE A 139 3.17 9.32 16.86
C PHE A 139 3.79 10.70 16.66
N GLU A 140 5.11 10.82 16.56
CA GLU A 140 5.80 12.09 16.22
C GLU A 140 5.32 12.61 14.86
N LEU A 141 5.25 11.76 13.84
CA LEU A 141 4.76 12.10 12.50
C LEU A 141 3.32 12.65 12.56
N VAL A 142 2.43 11.95 13.26
CA VAL A 142 1.02 12.37 13.42
C VAL A 142 0.90 13.64 14.25
N SER A 143 1.70 13.78 15.31
CA SER A 143 1.70 14.96 16.16
C SER A 143 2.09 16.19 15.36
N LEU A 144 3.14 16.10 14.54
CA LEU A 144 3.54 17.16 13.63
C LEU A 144 2.41 17.54 12.65
N ALA A 145 1.76 16.55 12.04
CA ALA A 145 0.64 16.82 11.13
C ALA A 145 -0.55 17.49 11.84
N ASN A 146 -0.88 17.05 13.07
CA ASN A 146 -1.99 17.59 13.85
C ASN A 146 -1.70 18.98 14.42
N GLU A 147 -0.50 19.21 14.95
CA GLU A 147 -0.07 20.52 15.48
C GLU A 147 -0.06 21.59 14.38
N ASN A 148 0.22 21.19 13.14
CA ASN A 148 0.21 22.09 11.99
C ASN A 148 -1.13 22.07 11.23
N SER A 149 -2.17 21.45 11.78
CA SER A 149 -3.49 21.31 11.12
C SER A 149 -4.11 22.65 10.70
N GLU A 150 -3.92 23.71 11.48
CA GLU A 150 -4.40 25.06 11.14
C GLU A 150 -3.74 25.61 9.86
N TYR A 151 -2.46 25.33 9.65
CA TYR A 151 -1.74 25.72 8.42
C TYR A 151 -2.21 24.91 7.23
N LEU A 152 -2.59 23.66 7.45
CA LEU A 152 -3.11 22.81 6.39
C LEU A 152 -4.45 23.32 5.85
N VAL A 153 -5.24 24.09 6.63
CA VAL A 153 -6.55 24.65 6.19
C VAL A 153 -6.42 25.43 4.88
N SER A 154 -5.25 26.05 4.65
CA SER A 154 -4.91 26.65 3.37
C SER A 154 -4.63 25.56 2.32
N ASN A 155 -5.45 25.51 1.26
CA ASN A 155 -5.29 24.55 0.16
C ASN A 155 -3.87 24.55 -0.43
N ASP A 156 -3.26 25.72 -0.61
CA ASP A 156 -1.91 25.82 -1.20
C ASP A 156 -0.86 25.16 -0.31
N SER A 157 -0.89 25.45 0.99
CA SER A 157 0.03 24.88 1.98
C SER A 157 -0.16 23.36 2.15
N PHE A 158 -1.40 22.89 2.08
CA PHE A 158 -1.70 21.46 2.08
C PHE A 158 -1.10 20.77 0.86
N PHE A 159 -1.30 21.32 -0.35
CA PHE A 159 -0.77 20.74 -1.57
C PHE A 159 0.77 20.77 -1.59
N ASP A 160 1.40 21.84 -1.10
CA ASP A 160 2.86 21.90 -0.99
C ASP A 160 3.41 20.80 -0.07
N LEU A 161 2.77 20.56 1.08
CA LEU A 161 3.17 19.47 1.97
C LEU A 161 2.93 18.09 1.33
N LEU A 162 1.77 17.89 0.68
CA LEU A 162 1.46 16.62 0.03
C LEU A 162 2.45 16.30 -1.09
N LYS A 163 2.81 17.29 -1.92
CA LYS A 163 3.84 17.16 -2.95
C LYS A 163 5.18 16.80 -2.33
N PHE A 164 5.59 17.53 -1.29
CA PHE A 164 6.82 17.22 -0.57
C PHE A 164 6.86 15.76 -0.09
N LEU A 165 5.76 15.25 0.49
CA LEU A 165 5.69 13.87 0.93
C LEU A 165 5.84 12.90 -0.26
N ILE A 166 5.10 13.12 -1.35
CA ILE A 166 5.14 12.28 -2.56
C ILE A 166 6.53 12.32 -3.22
N ASP A 167 7.18 13.48 -3.24
CA ASP A 167 8.49 13.63 -3.87
C ASP A 167 9.62 12.92 -3.13
N ASN A 168 9.47 12.75 -1.82
CA ASN A 168 10.40 12.00 -0.98
C ASN A 168 10.11 10.49 -0.94
N LEU A 169 9.09 10.00 -1.65
CA LEU A 169 8.83 8.57 -1.77
C LEU A 169 9.82 7.91 -2.74
N GLU A 170 10.23 6.69 -2.43
CA GLU A 170 11.05 5.87 -3.33
C GLU A 170 10.25 5.52 -4.59
N ILE A 171 10.85 5.75 -5.76
CA ILE A 171 10.25 5.41 -7.05
C ILE A 171 10.22 3.90 -7.20
N CYS A 172 9.02 3.31 -7.38
CA CYS A 172 8.87 1.87 -7.53
C CYS A 172 8.62 1.43 -8.99
N GLU A 173 8.10 2.32 -9.83
CA GLU A 173 7.78 2.05 -11.24
C GLU A 173 8.35 3.15 -12.14
N GLU A 174 8.90 2.80 -13.30
CA GLU A 174 9.44 3.81 -14.25
C GLU A 174 8.33 4.57 -14.96
N GLU A 175 7.30 3.87 -15.44
CA GLU A 175 6.22 4.47 -16.21
C GLU A 175 4.91 3.71 -16.01
N ILE A 176 3.80 4.44 -15.87
CA ILE A 176 2.46 3.87 -15.78
C ILE A 176 1.49 4.58 -16.71
N ASP A 177 0.68 3.79 -17.41
CA ASP A 177 -0.41 4.28 -18.25
C ASP A 177 -1.74 4.10 -17.52
N VAL A 178 -2.45 5.22 -17.33
CA VAL A 178 -3.77 5.27 -16.70
C VAL A 178 -4.79 5.65 -17.74
N PHE A 179 -5.83 4.84 -17.89
CA PHE A 179 -6.91 5.08 -18.84
C PHE A 179 -8.22 5.29 -18.10
N GLN A 180 -9.06 6.17 -18.64
CA GLN A 180 -10.41 6.43 -18.15
C GLN A 180 -11.46 5.90 -19.14
N ASP A 181 -12.38 5.07 -18.64
CA ASP A 181 -13.59 4.64 -19.36
C ASP A 181 -14.87 5.03 -18.61
N GLU A 182 -16.00 4.42 -18.99
CA GLU A 182 -17.30 4.65 -18.33
C GLU A 182 -17.40 4.00 -16.94
N ASN A 183 -16.56 3.00 -16.66
CA ASN A 183 -16.55 2.23 -15.42
C ASN A 183 -15.54 2.76 -14.39
N GLY A 184 -14.63 3.66 -14.80
CA GLY A 184 -13.67 4.32 -13.91
C GLY A 184 -12.28 4.40 -14.52
N TYR A 185 -11.25 4.19 -13.69
CA TYR A 185 -9.85 4.22 -14.11
C TYR A 185 -9.21 2.83 -14.08
N PHE A 186 -8.25 2.58 -14.95
CA PHE A 186 -7.52 1.31 -14.96
C PHE A 186 -6.06 1.49 -15.39
N PHE A 187 -5.20 0.63 -14.85
CA PHE A 187 -3.79 0.49 -15.20
C PHE A 187 -3.67 -0.64 -16.23
N ASN A 188 -3.12 -0.36 -17.42
CA ASN A 188 -2.92 -1.31 -18.53
C ASN A 188 -4.16 -2.13 -19.00
N PRO A 189 -4.67 -1.92 -20.24
CA PRO A 189 -5.80 -2.68 -20.76
C PRO A 189 -5.53 -4.17 -21.10
N GLN A 190 -4.32 -4.71 -20.87
CA GLN A 190 -3.87 -5.98 -21.46
C GLN A 190 -3.92 -7.24 -20.56
N SER A 191 -4.34 -7.18 -19.30
CA SER A 191 -4.54 -8.39 -18.50
C SER A 191 -6.00 -8.83 -18.56
N SER A 192 -6.31 -9.71 -19.51
CA SER A 192 -7.65 -10.20 -19.84
C SER A 192 -8.33 -11.11 -18.80
N ASP A 193 -7.83 -11.23 -17.58
CA ASP A 193 -8.31 -12.24 -16.60
C ASP A 193 -8.65 -11.70 -15.20
N VAL A 194 -8.75 -10.38 -15.02
CA VAL A 194 -9.32 -9.81 -13.80
C VAL A 194 -10.58 -9.04 -14.20
N GLU A 195 -11.71 -9.33 -13.56
CA GLU A 195 -12.92 -8.54 -13.71
C GLU A 195 -12.56 -7.06 -13.53
N ASN A 196 -12.49 -6.32 -14.64
CA ASN A 196 -12.09 -4.91 -14.69
C ASN A 196 -13.21 -4.04 -14.09
N SER A 197 -13.43 -4.14 -12.77
CA SER A 197 -14.13 -3.10 -12.04
C SER A 197 -13.20 -1.88 -12.05
N GLY A 198 -13.57 -0.85 -12.79
CA GLY A 198 -12.80 0.39 -12.84
C GLY A 198 -12.55 0.93 -11.43
N LEU A 199 -11.34 1.45 -11.20
CA LEU A 199 -10.96 2.08 -9.96
C LEU A 199 -11.76 3.38 -9.79
N SER A 200 -12.22 3.64 -8.56
CA SER A 200 -12.70 4.97 -8.18
C SER A 200 -11.56 5.98 -8.22
N LYS A 201 -11.89 7.27 -8.15
CA LYS A 201 -10.89 8.35 -8.14
C LYS A 201 -9.94 8.24 -6.95
N GLU A 202 -10.49 7.95 -5.77
CA GLU A 202 -9.73 7.76 -4.53
C GLU A 202 -8.85 6.52 -4.62
N ALA A 203 -9.37 5.42 -5.18
CA ALA A 203 -8.61 4.20 -5.40
C ALA A 203 -7.45 4.43 -6.39
N LEU A 204 -7.68 5.17 -7.48
CA LEU A 204 -6.63 5.57 -8.42
C LEU A 204 -5.51 6.35 -7.73
N VAL A 205 -5.86 7.41 -7.00
CA VAL A 205 -4.89 8.25 -6.29
C VAL A 205 -4.09 7.42 -5.29
N SER A 206 -4.77 6.58 -4.52
CA SER A 206 -4.16 5.67 -3.55
C SER A 206 -3.15 4.73 -4.22
N SER A 207 -3.54 4.09 -5.33
CA SER A 207 -2.69 3.19 -6.10
C SER A 207 -1.50 3.90 -6.74
N LEU A 208 -1.67 5.10 -7.28
CA LEU A 208 -0.56 5.88 -7.86
C LEU A 208 0.48 6.25 -6.81
N ILE A 209 0.06 6.62 -5.60
CA ILE A 209 0.98 6.93 -4.50
C ILE A 209 1.71 5.65 -4.02
N ASP A 210 1.02 4.51 -3.95
CA ASP A 210 1.65 3.23 -3.60
C ASP A 210 2.69 2.77 -4.62
N LEU A 211 2.39 2.95 -5.91
CA LEU A 211 3.28 2.58 -7.01
C LEU A 211 4.41 3.61 -7.20
N CYS A 212 4.24 4.83 -6.68
CA CYS A 212 5.17 5.95 -6.81
C CYS A 212 5.91 5.96 -8.16
N PRO A 213 5.18 6.08 -9.29
CA PRO A 213 5.80 6.02 -10.60
C PRO A 213 6.60 7.29 -10.88
N LYS A 214 7.69 7.13 -11.63
CA LYS A 214 8.49 8.27 -12.12
C LYS A 214 7.77 9.04 -13.21
N LYS A 215 6.97 8.35 -14.03
CA LYS A 215 6.16 8.93 -15.10
C LYS A 215 4.75 8.32 -15.13
N ILE A 216 3.75 9.17 -15.28
CA ILE A 216 2.32 8.83 -15.37
C ILE A 216 1.80 9.39 -16.68
N ASN A 217 1.21 8.55 -17.53
CA ASN A 217 0.45 9.02 -18.70
C ASN A 217 -1.04 8.81 -18.43
N LEU A 218 -1.78 9.90 -18.30
CA LEU A 218 -3.20 9.89 -18.00
C LEU A 218 -4.02 10.14 -19.28
N PHE A 219 -4.73 9.12 -19.74
CA PHE A 219 -5.60 9.17 -20.91
C PHE A 219 -7.07 9.33 -20.47
N CYS A 220 -7.59 10.57 -20.56
CA CYS A 220 -8.92 10.93 -20.09
C CYS A 220 -9.85 11.39 -21.22
N LYS A 221 -11.14 11.03 -21.12
CA LYS A 221 -12.19 11.43 -22.07
C LYS A 221 -12.70 12.86 -21.81
N SER A 222 -12.70 13.28 -20.55
CA SER A 222 -13.20 14.60 -20.13
C SER A 222 -12.31 15.24 -19.08
N ASP A 223 -12.34 16.58 -19.00
CA ASP A 223 -11.70 17.35 -17.94
C ASP A 223 -12.51 17.21 -16.64
N ASP A 224 -12.19 16.16 -15.91
CA ASP A 224 -12.61 15.92 -14.54
C ASP A 224 -11.58 16.56 -13.58
N ASN A 225 -12.04 17.11 -12.46
CA ASN A 225 -11.22 17.55 -11.32
C ASN A 225 -10.10 16.56 -10.93
N THR A 226 -10.24 15.26 -11.20
CA THR A 226 -9.20 14.23 -11.00
C THR A 226 -7.91 14.53 -11.77
N ALA A 227 -8.00 14.91 -13.05
CA ALA A 227 -6.80 15.22 -13.84
C ALA A 227 -6.09 16.45 -13.28
N GLY A 228 -6.84 17.50 -12.95
CA GLY A 228 -6.30 18.70 -12.30
C GLY A 228 -5.70 18.41 -10.93
N PHE A 229 -6.31 17.53 -10.13
CA PHE A 229 -5.78 17.10 -8.83
C PHE A 229 -4.46 16.33 -8.99
N LEU A 230 -4.42 15.33 -9.86
CA LEU A 230 -3.22 14.53 -10.12
C LEU A 230 -2.08 15.40 -10.67
N SER A 231 -2.37 16.33 -11.59
CA SER A 231 -1.42 17.32 -12.07
C SER A 231 -0.88 18.23 -10.97
N LYS A 232 -1.68 18.53 -9.94
CA LYS A 232 -1.17 19.30 -8.79
C LYS A 232 -0.22 18.50 -7.92
N ILE A 233 -0.51 17.22 -7.65
CA ILE A 233 0.26 16.43 -6.66
C ILE A 233 1.46 15.68 -7.26
N PHE A 234 1.44 15.39 -8.56
CA PHE A 234 2.52 14.68 -9.26
C PHE A 234 3.32 15.57 -10.22
N GLU A 235 2.89 16.82 -10.45
CA GLU A 235 3.55 17.85 -11.26
C GLU A 235 4.22 17.32 -12.56
N GLU A 236 5.55 17.35 -12.63
CA GLU A 236 6.34 16.97 -13.81
C GLU A 236 6.26 15.48 -14.15
N ARG A 237 5.79 14.65 -13.21
CA ARG A 237 5.66 13.20 -13.41
C ARG A 237 4.45 12.85 -14.26
N ILE A 238 3.43 13.71 -14.36
CA ILE A 238 2.18 13.37 -15.05
C ILE A 238 1.99 14.10 -16.38
N ASN A 239 1.70 13.32 -17.42
CA ASN A 239 1.31 13.77 -18.74
C ASN A 239 -0.18 13.49 -18.95
N VAL A 240 -0.99 14.54 -19.04
CA VAL A 240 -2.43 14.40 -19.30
C VAL A 240 -2.71 14.49 -20.79
N CYS A 241 -3.30 13.44 -21.35
CA CYS A 241 -3.69 13.34 -22.74
C CYS A 241 -5.22 13.31 -22.86
N TYR A 242 -5.81 14.47 -23.20
CA TYR A 242 -7.23 14.58 -23.54
C TYR A 242 -7.48 14.23 -25.01
N ASN A 243 -8.46 13.35 -25.27
CA ASN A 243 -9.05 13.10 -26.60
C ASN A 243 -8.07 12.86 -27.77
N LYS A 244 -6.84 12.43 -27.50
CA LYS A 244 -5.87 12.02 -28.51
C LYS A 244 -5.39 10.61 -28.19
N ASN A 245 -5.86 9.63 -28.96
CA ASN A 245 -5.44 8.22 -29.00
C ASN A 245 -6.25 7.16 -28.23
N MET A 246 -7.58 7.27 -28.09
CA MET A 246 -8.35 6.00 -27.98
C MET A 246 -8.29 5.19 -29.29
N GLU A 247 -8.03 5.84 -30.44
CA GLU A 247 -7.86 5.17 -31.74
C GLU A 247 -6.60 4.28 -31.85
N LYS A 248 -5.65 4.37 -30.93
CA LYS A 248 -4.49 3.43 -30.93
C LYS A 248 -4.80 2.10 -30.26
N ILE A 249 -5.88 2.00 -29.48
CA ILE A 249 -6.31 0.75 -28.88
C ILE A 249 -7.07 -0.10 -29.92
N ASP A 250 -7.83 0.53 -30.82
CA ASP A 250 -8.55 -0.17 -31.90
C ASP A 250 -7.64 -0.78 -32.99
N ASN A 251 -6.40 -0.31 -33.11
CA ASN A 251 -5.47 -0.84 -34.13
C ASN A 251 -4.65 -2.05 -33.68
N PHE A 252 -4.73 -2.48 -32.41
CA PHE A 252 -4.14 -3.74 -31.95
C PHE A 252 -5.13 -4.92 -31.97
N SER A 253 -6.43 -4.67 -32.22
CA SER A 253 -7.46 -5.71 -32.41
C SER A 253 -7.39 -6.48 -33.74
N VAL A 254 -6.41 -6.22 -34.61
CA VAL A 254 -6.36 -6.78 -35.98
C VAL A 254 -5.29 -7.85 -36.19
N LEU A 255 -4.50 -8.22 -35.19
CA LEU A 255 -3.64 -9.40 -35.29
C LEU A 255 -4.17 -10.53 -34.42
N LYS A 256 -5.14 -11.25 -35.01
CA LYS A 256 -5.60 -12.59 -34.61
C LYS A 256 -4.49 -13.63 -34.75
#